data_AF-A0A3D2HR89-F1
#
_entry.id   AF-A0A3D2HR89-F1
#
_cell.length_a   1.000
_cell.length_b   1.000
_cell.length_c   1.000
_cell.angle_alpha   90.00
_cell.angle_beta   90.00
_cell.angle_gamma   90.00
#
_symmetry.space_group_name_H-M   'P 1'
#
loop_
_entity.id
_entity.type
_entity.pdbx_description
1 polymer ?
#
loop_
_entity_poly.entity_id
_entity_poly.type
_entity_poly.pdbx_seq_one_letter_code
_entity_poly.pdbx_strand_id
1 'polypeptide(L)'
;MRKSASELYYPIRLKPLGTNSIENLEKTGVNHIELRMLDLNPLSPVGIFKEDMDFMHMLILYLTSLEDEAFTESEQICAIKNVKQAAKYDDENTFIDFGGEKISVKSAAYNVLCDMQKFFEKHNQDNALNIIDYQMNKINDRNKRYVEIIRKNYSKKYVENGIRLSLKYADRSD
;
A
#
# COMPACT_ATOMS: atom_id res chain seq x y z
N MET A 1 -21.92 -12.82 -17.00
CA MET A 1 -22.06 -11.42 -16.53
C MET A 1 -21.89 -11.44 -15.01
N ARG A 2 -20.91 -10.71 -14.45
CA ARG A 2 -20.76 -10.57 -12.99
C ARG A 2 -21.97 -9.81 -12.43
N LYS A 3 -22.53 -10.26 -11.30
CA LYS A 3 -23.88 -9.87 -10.82
C LYS A 3 -23.91 -8.50 -10.13
N SER A 4 -22.77 -7.87 -9.84
CA SER A 4 -22.70 -6.47 -9.40
C SER A 4 -21.27 -5.91 -9.50
N ALA A 5 -21.13 -4.57 -9.59
CA ALA A 5 -19.82 -3.90 -9.64
C ALA A 5 -18.94 -4.16 -8.40
N SER A 6 -19.51 -4.61 -7.28
CA SER A 6 -18.78 -4.94 -6.06
C SER A 6 -18.00 -6.26 -6.12
N GLU A 7 -18.32 -7.15 -7.07
CA GLU A 7 -17.63 -8.44 -7.28
C GLU A 7 -16.25 -8.28 -7.95
N LEU A 8 -15.92 -7.07 -8.41
CA LEU A 8 -14.66 -6.80 -9.08
C LEU A 8 -13.55 -6.49 -8.07
N TYR A 9 -12.67 -7.46 -7.85
CA TYR A 9 -11.54 -7.36 -6.92
C TYR A 9 -10.40 -6.52 -7.52
N TYR A 10 -10.38 -5.23 -7.19
CA TYR A 10 -9.29 -4.30 -7.49
C TYR A 10 -8.68 -3.72 -6.22
N PRO A 11 -7.37 -3.41 -6.25
CA PRO A 11 -6.65 -2.85 -5.09
C PRO A 11 -7.08 -1.41 -4.77
N ILE A 12 -7.60 -0.67 -5.76
CA ILE A 12 -8.13 0.69 -5.61
C ILE A 12 -9.52 0.73 -6.25
N ARG A 13 -10.47 1.43 -5.62
CA ARG A 13 -11.81 1.66 -6.19
C ARG A 13 -12.18 3.14 -6.15
N LEU A 14 -12.84 3.59 -7.21
CA LEU A 14 -13.47 4.90 -7.28
C LEU A 14 -14.89 4.79 -6.72
N LYS A 15 -15.27 5.75 -5.87
CA LYS A 15 -16.56 5.73 -5.17
C LYS A 15 -17.34 7.01 -5.48
N PRO A 16 -18.62 6.91 -5.89
CA PRO A 16 -19.46 8.08 -6.09
C PRO A 16 -20.00 8.58 -4.75
N LEU A 17 -20.63 9.75 -4.78
CA LEU A 17 -21.43 10.20 -3.65
C LEU A 17 -22.72 9.36 -3.56
N GLY A 18 -23.07 8.88 -2.35
CA GLY A 18 -24.28 8.07 -2.13
C GLY A 18 -24.12 6.60 -2.56
N THR A 19 -25.12 6.05 -3.26
CA THR A 19 -25.14 4.63 -3.64
C THR A 19 -23.99 4.28 -4.59
N ASN A 20 -23.28 3.19 -4.30
CA ASN A 20 -22.17 2.70 -5.11
C ASN A 20 -22.64 1.99 -6.39
N SER A 21 -23.02 2.77 -7.41
CA SER A 21 -23.39 2.28 -8.75
C SER A 21 -22.58 2.98 -9.84
N ILE A 22 -22.46 2.33 -11.01
CA ILE A 22 -21.82 2.93 -12.19
C ILE A 22 -22.59 4.17 -12.62
N GLU A 23 -23.92 4.13 -12.58
CA GLU A 23 -24.80 5.26 -12.90
C GLU A 23 -24.51 6.48 -12.01
N ASN A 24 -24.25 6.28 -10.72
CA ASN A 24 -23.90 7.38 -9.82
C ASN A 24 -22.47 7.88 -10.05
N LEU A 25 -21.52 7.00 -10.39
CA LEU A 25 -20.18 7.42 -10.80
C LEU A 25 -20.23 8.29 -12.06
N GLU A 26 -21.04 7.91 -13.05
CA GLU A 26 -21.22 8.70 -14.28
C GLU A 26 -21.89 10.05 -13.99
N LYS A 27 -22.93 10.08 -13.14
CA LYS A 27 -23.69 11.30 -12.83
C LYS A 27 -22.98 12.27 -11.87
N THR A 28 -22.33 11.73 -10.84
CA THR A 28 -21.77 12.54 -9.73
C THR A 28 -20.25 12.62 -9.75
N GLY A 29 -19.60 11.87 -10.65
CA GLY A 29 -18.15 11.72 -10.67
C GLY A 29 -17.63 10.89 -9.48
N VAL A 30 -16.31 10.98 -9.28
CA VAL A 30 -15.63 10.35 -8.15
C VAL A 30 -15.69 11.28 -6.94
N ASN A 31 -16.22 10.78 -5.82
CA ASN A 31 -16.23 11.48 -4.55
C ASN A 31 -14.99 11.15 -3.69
N HIS A 32 -14.60 9.88 -3.65
CA HIS A 32 -13.40 9.43 -2.93
C HIS A 32 -12.83 8.14 -3.53
N ILE A 33 -11.62 7.81 -3.12
CA ILE A 33 -10.94 6.55 -3.46
C ILE A 33 -10.93 5.62 -2.24
N GLU A 34 -11.05 4.31 -2.50
CA GLU A 34 -10.98 3.26 -1.49
C GLU A 34 -9.72 2.41 -1.77
N LEU A 35 -8.74 2.46 -0.86
CA LEU A 35 -7.55 1.62 -0.90
C LEU A 35 -7.83 0.29 -0.20
N ARG A 36 -7.58 -0.83 -0.88
CA ARG A 36 -7.98 -2.19 -0.45
C ARG A 36 -6.83 -3.19 -0.43
N MET A 37 -5.60 -2.72 -0.59
CA MET A 37 -4.40 -3.56 -0.64
C MET A 37 -3.72 -3.74 0.73
N LEU A 38 -4.22 -3.12 1.79
CA LEU A 38 -3.61 -3.16 3.12
C LEU A 38 -4.03 -4.42 3.88
N ASP A 39 -3.03 -5.15 4.37
CA ASP A 39 -3.23 -6.21 5.37
C ASP A 39 -3.34 -5.61 6.77
N LEU A 40 -4.07 -6.30 7.66
CA LEU A 40 -4.02 -6.00 9.09
C LEU A 40 -2.61 -6.26 9.62
N ASN A 41 -2.02 -5.26 10.28
CA ASN A 41 -0.73 -5.36 10.92
C ASN A 41 -0.88 -5.85 12.38
N PRO A 42 -0.55 -7.11 12.69
CA PRO A 42 -0.67 -7.64 14.05
C PRO A 42 0.29 -6.97 15.06
N LEU A 43 1.28 -6.21 14.59
CA LEU A 43 2.18 -5.47 15.47
C LEU A 43 1.53 -4.22 16.08
N SER A 44 0.36 -3.81 15.56
CA SER A 44 -0.46 -2.74 16.10
C SER A 44 -1.76 -3.31 16.71
N PRO A 45 -2.18 -2.86 17.91
CA PRO A 45 -3.44 -3.30 18.50
C PRO A 45 -4.67 -2.91 17.68
N VAL A 46 -4.57 -1.83 16.90
CA VAL A 46 -5.64 -1.35 16.01
C VAL A 46 -5.46 -1.81 14.56
N GLY A 47 -4.48 -2.68 14.30
CA GLY A 47 -4.25 -3.27 12.98
C GLY A 47 -3.50 -2.40 11.97
N ILE A 48 -3.10 -1.18 12.31
CA ILE A 48 -2.30 -0.29 11.46
C ILE A 48 -1.48 0.68 12.33
N PHE A 49 -0.33 1.14 11.84
CA PHE A 49 0.45 2.20 12.49
C PHE A 49 0.13 3.57 11.88
N LYS A 50 0.22 4.63 12.68
CA LYS A 50 -0.08 5.99 12.24
C LYS A 50 0.85 6.42 11.10
N GLU A 51 2.12 6.03 11.16
CA GLU A 51 3.14 6.34 10.17
C GLU A 51 2.83 5.72 8.79
N ASP A 52 2.16 4.57 8.76
CA ASP A 52 1.70 3.95 7.50
C ASP A 52 0.52 4.74 6.90
N MET A 53 -0.39 5.25 7.74
CA MET A 53 -1.49 6.13 7.32
C MET A 53 -0.95 7.47 6.80
N ASP A 54 -0.04 8.08 7.54
CA ASP A 54 0.61 9.33 7.14
C ASP A 54 1.36 9.16 5.81
N PHE A 55 2.05 8.02 5.63
CA PHE A 55 2.72 7.71 4.37
C PHE A 55 1.74 7.61 3.20
N MET A 56 0.59 6.94 3.37
CA MET A 56 -0.42 6.88 2.30
C MET A 56 -0.90 8.27 1.90
N HIS A 57 -1.09 9.19 2.85
CA HIS A 57 -1.43 10.57 2.52
C HIS A 57 -0.33 11.24 1.71
N MET A 58 0.94 11.08 2.10
CA MET A 58 2.07 11.65 1.36
C MET A 58 2.20 11.05 -0.04
N LEU A 59 1.97 9.74 -0.18
CA LEU A 59 1.98 9.07 -1.47
C LEU A 59 0.88 9.60 -2.40
N ILE A 60 -0.35 9.79 -1.91
CA ILE A 60 -1.45 10.35 -2.71
C ILE A 60 -1.15 11.79 -3.14
N LEU A 61 -0.63 12.63 -2.22
CA LEU A 61 -0.24 14.00 -2.55
C LEU A 61 0.86 14.04 -3.61
N TYR A 62 1.88 13.19 -3.47
CA TYR A 62 2.93 13.05 -4.46
C TYR A 62 2.38 12.62 -5.82
N LEU A 63 1.58 11.56 -5.87
CA LEU A 63 0.98 11.06 -7.12
C LEU A 63 0.09 12.11 -7.80
N THR A 64 -0.64 12.91 -7.03
CA THR A 64 -1.49 14.00 -7.54
C THR A 64 -0.67 15.18 -8.11
N SER A 65 0.60 15.29 -7.72
CA SER A 65 1.50 16.34 -8.20
C SER A 65 2.25 15.98 -9.49
N LEU A 66 2.21 14.71 -9.89
CA LEU A 66 2.82 14.24 -11.13
C LEU A 66 2.03 14.73 -12.34
N GLU A 67 2.69 14.79 -13.49
CA GLU A 67 2.04 15.12 -14.75
C GLU A 67 0.99 14.05 -15.08
N ASP A 68 -0.14 14.50 -15.66
CA ASP A 68 -1.18 13.60 -16.13
C ASP A 68 -0.67 12.87 -17.37
N GLU A 69 -0.66 11.54 -17.30
CA GLU A 69 -0.19 10.68 -18.38
C GLU A 69 -1.33 9.80 -18.89
N ALA A 70 -1.30 9.48 -20.19
CA ALA A 70 -2.25 8.55 -20.76
C ALA A 70 -2.09 7.19 -20.06
N PHE A 71 -3.20 6.65 -19.54
CA PHE A 71 -3.21 5.35 -18.89
C PHE A 71 -3.98 4.34 -19.73
N THR A 72 -3.22 3.57 -20.51
CA THR A 72 -3.70 2.60 -21.49
C THR A 72 -4.20 1.31 -20.86
N GLU A 73 -4.99 0.52 -21.61
CA GLU A 73 -5.41 -0.81 -21.16
C GLU A 73 -4.21 -1.74 -20.89
N SER A 74 -3.15 -1.65 -21.69
CA SER A 74 -1.91 -2.40 -21.49
C SER A 74 -1.25 -2.06 -20.15
N GLU A 75 -1.22 -0.78 -19.78
CA GLU A 75 -0.66 -0.33 -18.51
C GLU A 75 -1.54 -0.76 -17.34
N GLN A 76 -2.87 -0.74 -17.47
CA GLN A 76 -3.76 -1.30 -16.46
C GLN A 76 -3.54 -2.80 -16.26
N ILE A 77 -3.38 -3.57 -17.34
CA ILE A 77 -3.05 -5.00 -17.27
C ILE A 77 -1.68 -5.20 -16.61
N CYS A 78 -0.70 -4.37 -16.95
CA CYS A 78 0.63 -4.38 -16.35
C CYS A 78 0.57 -4.10 -14.83
N ALA A 79 -0.12 -3.03 -14.42
CA ALA A 79 -0.31 -2.67 -13.02
C ALA A 79 -0.96 -3.80 -12.21
N ILE A 80 -1.99 -4.47 -12.76
CA ILE A 80 -2.61 -5.63 -12.10
C ILE A 80 -1.62 -6.80 -11.94
N LYS A 81 -0.79 -7.07 -12.97
CA LYS A 81 0.26 -8.10 -12.88
C LYS A 81 1.30 -7.74 -11.83
N ASN A 82 1.73 -6.48 -11.80
CA ASN A 82 2.71 -5.98 -10.84
C ASN A 82 2.21 -6.11 -9.41
N VAL A 83 0.96 -5.74 -9.12
CA VAL A 83 0.36 -5.90 -7.78
C VAL A 83 0.39 -7.37 -7.34
N LYS A 84 0.00 -8.31 -8.21
CA LYS A 84 0.05 -9.74 -7.90
C LYS A 84 1.46 -10.25 -7.66
N GLN A 85 2.42 -9.73 -8.42
CA GLN A 85 3.82 -10.12 -8.32
C GLN A 85 4.44 -9.55 -7.04
N ALA A 86 4.18 -8.28 -6.72
CA ALA A 86 4.63 -7.62 -5.50
C ALA A 86 4.03 -8.18 -4.20
N ALA A 87 2.91 -8.89 -4.28
CA ALA A 87 2.35 -9.63 -3.15
C ALA A 87 3.20 -10.86 -2.74
N LYS A 88 4.21 -11.25 -3.53
CA LYS A 88 5.16 -12.31 -3.15
C LYS A 88 6.12 -11.81 -2.08
N TYR A 89 6.59 -12.74 -1.25
CA TYR A 89 7.40 -12.43 -0.07
C TYR A 89 8.78 -11.83 -0.39
N ASP A 90 9.50 -12.40 -1.37
CA ASP A 90 10.88 -12.04 -1.69
C ASP A 90 10.92 -10.87 -2.69
N ASP A 91 10.91 -9.65 -2.17
CA ASP A 91 10.92 -8.38 -2.93
C ASP A 91 12.22 -8.10 -3.70
N GLU A 92 13.34 -8.72 -3.31
CA GLU A 92 14.63 -8.60 -3.99
C GLU A 92 14.66 -9.43 -5.28
N ASN A 93 14.09 -10.64 -5.24
CA ASN A 93 14.05 -11.55 -6.40
C ASN A 93 12.71 -11.59 -7.13
N THR A 94 11.77 -10.73 -6.73
CA THR A 94 10.47 -10.53 -7.37
C THR A 94 10.58 -9.32 -8.28
N PHE A 95 10.37 -9.53 -9.59
CA PHE A 95 10.49 -8.48 -10.60
C PHE A 95 9.13 -8.04 -11.12
N ILE A 96 8.97 -6.74 -11.32
CA ILE A 96 7.80 -6.09 -11.92
C ILE A 96 8.24 -5.29 -13.16
N ASP A 97 7.28 -4.86 -13.97
CA ASP A 97 7.51 -3.96 -15.10
C ASP A 97 7.14 -2.53 -14.67
N PHE A 98 8.13 -1.64 -14.58
CA PHE A 98 7.96 -0.29 -14.07
C PHE A 98 8.61 0.69 -15.04
N GLY A 99 7.81 1.57 -15.64
CA GLY A 99 8.30 2.49 -16.68
C GLY A 99 8.81 1.79 -17.95
N GLY A 100 8.29 0.59 -18.26
CA GLY A 100 8.74 -0.22 -19.39
C GLY A 100 10.01 -1.04 -19.12
N GLU A 101 10.56 -0.96 -17.91
CA GLU A 101 11.73 -1.71 -17.50
C GLU A 101 11.39 -2.81 -16.49
N LYS A 102 12.05 -3.96 -16.61
CA LYS A 102 11.93 -5.04 -15.64
C LYS A 102 12.88 -4.82 -14.47
N ILE A 103 12.33 -4.52 -13.29
CA ILE A 103 13.08 -4.17 -12.08
C ILE A 103 12.55 -4.93 -10.87
N SER A 104 13.37 -5.16 -9.84
CA SER A 104 12.89 -5.77 -8.60
C SER A 104 11.90 -4.86 -7.87
N VAL A 105 10.98 -5.45 -7.10
CA VAL A 105 10.01 -4.69 -6.30
C VAL A 105 10.73 -3.78 -5.30
N LYS A 106 11.81 -4.29 -4.68
CA LYS A 106 12.63 -3.50 -3.76
C LYS A 106 13.19 -2.25 -4.44
N SER A 107 13.79 -2.39 -5.63
CA SER A 107 14.40 -1.26 -6.34
C SER A 107 13.35 -0.28 -6.88
N ALA A 108 12.21 -0.77 -7.36
CA ALA A 108 11.10 0.11 -7.76
C ALA A 108 10.58 0.94 -6.58
N ALA A 109 10.35 0.30 -5.42
CA ALA A 109 9.94 1.00 -4.21
C ALA A 109 10.98 2.02 -3.75
N TYR A 110 12.26 1.66 -3.77
CA TYR A 110 13.36 2.57 -3.46
C TYR A 110 13.34 3.81 -4.36
N ASN A 111 13.22 3.63 -5.68
CA ASN A 111 13.19 4.74 -6.64
C ASN A 111 12.01 5.68 -6.37
N VAL A 112 10.81 5.15 -6.18
CA VAL A 112 9.62 5.96 -5.85
C VAL A 112 9.81 6.74 -4.56
N LEU A 113 10.35 6.11 -3.50
CA LEU A 113 10.59 6.80 -2.23
C LEU A 113 11.66 7.89 -2.38
N CYS A 114 12.71 7.68 -3.17
CA CYS A 114 13.70 8.71 -3.45
C CYS A 114 13.10 9.90 -4.21
N ASP A 115 12.22 9.66 -5.17
CA ASP A 115 11.56 10.73 -5.91
C ASP A 115 10.57 11.51 -5.03
N MET A 116 9.85 10.80 -4.14
CA MET A 116 9.05 11.44 -3.09
C MET A 116 9.91 12.31 -2.17
N GLN A 117 11.09 11.84 -1.72
CA GLN A 117 11.99 12.64 -0.88
C GLN A 117 12.37 13.95 -1.57
N LYS A 118 12.82 13.88 -2.83
CA LYS A 118 13.18 15.08 -3.62
C LYS A 118 11.99 16.04 -3.74
N PHE A 119 10.79 15.51 -4.00
CA PHE A 119 9.58 16.31 -4.12
C PHE A 119 9.26 17.06 -2.82
N PHE A 120 9.24 16.36 -1.69
CA PHE A 120 8.89 16.97 -0.40
C PHE A 120 9.99 17.87 0.18
N GLU A 121 11.27 17.56 -0.11
CA GLU A 121 12.40 18.43 0.22
C GLU A 121 12.30 19.77 -0.51
N LYS A 122 12.04 19.74 -1.83
CA LYS A 122 11.84 20.95 -2.63
C LYS A 122 10.71 21.86 -2.09
N HIS A 123 9.74 21.29 -1.40
CA HIS A 123 8.60 22.01 -0.82
C HIS A 123 8.71 22.24 0.70
N ASN A 124 9.89 22.01 1.29
CA ASN A 124 10.19 22.21 2.72
C ASN A 124 9.21 21.48 3.66
N GLN A 125 8.89 20.22 3.35
CA GLN A 125 7.96 19.39 4.13
C GLN A 125 8.70 18.40 5.03
N ASP A 126 9.31 18.88 6.10
CA ASP A 126 10.13 18.06 7.01
C ASP A 126 9.38 16.85 7.60
N ASN A 127 8.10 17.04 7.96
CA ASN A 127 7.27 15.95 8.46
C ASN A 127 7.11 14.83 7.41
N ALA A 128 6.93 15.19 6.14
CA ALA A 128 6.82 14.21 5.06
C ALA A 128 8.14 13.44 4.89
N LEU A 129 9.28 14.14 4.98
CA LEU A 129 10.61 13.52 4.89
C LEU A 129 10.84 12.47 5.99
N ASN A 130 10.43 12.77 7.23
CA ASN A 130 10.52 11.82 8.35
C ASN A 130 9.67 10.56 8.11
N ILE A 131 8.46 10.73 7.57
CA ILE A 131 7.56 9.61 7.24
C ILE A 131 8.12 8.79 6.07
N ILE A 132 8.73 9.42 5.07
CA ILE A 132 9.36 8.71 3.96
C ILE A 132 10.59 7.95 4.44
N ASP A 133 11.42 8.53 5.33
CA ASP A 133 12.55 7.83 5.93
C ASP A 133 12.10 6.60 6.74
N TYR A 134 10.99 6.69 7.46
CA TYR A 134 10.39 5.56 8.15
C TYR A 134 10.07 4.39 7.19
N GLN A 135 9.55 4.66 6.00
CA GLN A 135 9.30 3.63 4.99
C GLN A 135 10.59 3.16 4.30
N MET A 136 11.52 4.09 4.00
CA MET A 136 12.82 3.80 3.40
C MET A 136 13.64 2.85 4.28
N ASN A 137 13.55 3.00 5.60
CA ASN A 137 14.16 2.08 6.56
C ASN A 137 13.71 0.62 6.39
N LYS A 138 12.47 0.36 5.97
CA LYS A 138 11.96 -0.99 5.70
C LYS A 138 12.54 -1.59 4.41
N ILE A 139 12.93 -0.73 3.46
CA ILE A 139 13.61 -1.13 2.23
C ILE A 139 15.08 -1.42 2.50
N ASN A 140 15.75 -0.54 3.26
CA ASN A 140 17.19 -0.63 3.51
C ASN A 140 17.55 -1.71 4.53
N ASP A 141 16.70 -1.94 5.54
CA ASP A 141 16.87 -3.01 6.52
C ASP A 141 15.69 -3.97 6.48
N ARG A 142 15.95 -5.15 5.92
CA ARG A 142 14.97 -6.24 5.80
C ARG A 142 14.33 -6.59 7.14
N ASN A 143 15.05 -6.51 8.26
CA ASN A 143 14.52 -6.85 9.58
C ASN A 143 13.45 -5.87 10.08
N LYS A 144 13.37 -4.67 9.50
CA LYS A 144 12.35 -3.66 9.83
C LYS A 144 11.02 -3.91 9.08
N ARG A 145 11.00 -4.79 8.08
CA ARG A 145 9.76 -5.15 7.37
C ARG A 145 8.83 -5.93 8.31
N TYR A 146 7.56 -5.56 8.33
CA TYR A 146 6.58 -6.23 9.20
C TYR A 146 6.50 -7.72 8.94
N VAL A 147 6.55 -8.16 7.67
CA VAL A 147 6.53 -9.57 7.32
C VAL A 147 7.68 -10.36 7.95
N GLU A 148 8.87 -9.76 8.07
CA GLU A 148 10.03 -10.43 8.69
C GLU A 148 9.89 -10.50 10.21
N ILE A 149 9.43 -9.42 10.84
CA ILE A 149 9.14 -9.38 12.27
C ILE A 149 8.08 -10.44 12.62
N ILE A 150 7.01 -10.53 11.80
CA ILE A 150 5.93 -11.51 11.99
C ILE A 150 6.46 -12.94 11.77
N ARG A 151 7.20 -13.20 10.70
CA ARG A 151 7.76 -14.54 10.47
C ARG A 151 8.68 -14.97 11.61
N LYS A 152 9.55 -14.07 12.09
CA LYS A 152 10.44 -14.35 13.22
C LYS A 152 9.67 -14.73 14.49
N ASN A 153 8.59 -14.01 14.79
CA ASN A 153 7.85 -14.18 16.05
C ASN A 153 6.79 -15.30 16.00
N TYR A 154 6.21 -15.59 14.83
CA TYR A 154 5.02 -16.44 14.73
C TYR A 154 5.23 -17.71 13.90
N SER A 155 6.25 -17.83 13.04
CA SER A 155 6.39 -18.98 12.12
C SER A 155 6.42 -20.36 12.78
N LYS A 156 7.03 -20.49 13.98
CA LYS A 156 7.15 -21.78 14.67
C LYS A 156 5.86 -22.24 15.34
N LYS A 157 5.06 -21.30 15.86
CA LYS A 157 3.86 -21.55 16.67
C LYS A 157 2.77 -20.53 16.32
N TYR A 158 2.36 -20.52 15.05
CA TYR A 158 1.53 -19.45 14.49
C TYR A 158 0.21 -19.24 15.24
N VAL A 159 -0.56 -20.32 15.42
CA VAL A 159 -1.87 -20.27 16.08
C VAL A 159 -1.74 -19.90 17.55
N GLU A 160 -0.87 -20.58 18.31
CA GLU A 160 -0.67 -20.33 19.74
C GLU A 160 -0.19 -18.90 20.01
N ASN A 161 0.82 -18.44 19.27
CA ASN A 161 1.34 -17.07 19.42
C ASN A 161 0.31 -16.03 18.98
N GLY A 162 -0.47 -16.32 17.93
CA GLY A 162 -1.55 -15.45 17.46
C GLY A 162 -2.67 -15.31 18.50
N ILE A 163 -3.15 -16.40 19.07
CA ILE A 163 -4.16 -16.39 20.15
C ILE A 163 -3.65 -15.58 21.34
N ARG A 164 -2.40 -15.82 21.77
CA ARG A 164 -1.80 -15.07 22.88
C ARG A 164 -1.73 -13.57 22.59
N LEU A 165 -1.42 -13.17 21.36
CA LEU A 165 -1.41 -11.77 20.96
C LEU A 165 -2.83 -11.16 20.99
N SER A 166 -3.81 -11.88 20.45
CA SER A 166 -5.20 -11.44 20.44
C SER A 166 -5.74 -11.24 21.85
N LEU A 167 -5.49 -12.17 22.78
CA LEU A 167 -5.86 -12.03 24.18
C LEU A 167 -5.19 -10.81 24.81
N LYS A 168 -3.88 -10.62 24.58
CA LYS A 168 -3.14 -9.46 25.08
C LYS A 168 -3.73 -8.12 24.58
N TYR A 169 -4.25 -8.06 23.36
CA TYR A 169 -4.91 -6.84 22.85
C TYR A 169 -6.33 -6.67 23.36
N ALA A 170 -7.08 -7.76 23.56
CA ALA A 170 -8.41 -7.72 24.17
C ALA A 170 -8.34 -7.20 25.62
N ASP A 171 -7.35 -7.64 26.40
CA ASP A 171 -7.17 -7.26 27.82
C ASP A 171 -6.68 -5.81 27.99
N ARG A 172 -6.25 -5.14 26.91
CA ARG A 172 -5.83 -3.72 26.91
C ARG A 172 -6.97 -2.75 26.60
N SER A 173 -8.22 -3.22 26.65
CA SER A 173 -9.40 -2.40 26.48
C SER A 173 -9.72 -1.63 27.78
N ASP A 174 -8.87 -0.67 28.14
CA ASP A 174 -9.12 0.40 29.11
C ASP A 174 -8.61 1.74 28.52
#